data_AF-A0A2N5SGU3-F1
#
_entry.id   AF-A0A2N5SGU3-F1
#
_cell.length_a   1.000
_cell.length_b   1.000
_cell.length_c   1.000
_cell.angle_alpha   90.00
_cell.angle_beta   90.00
_cell.angle_gamma   90.00
#
_symmetry.space_group_name_H-M   'P 1'
#
loop_
_entity.id
_entity.type
_entity.pdbx_description
1 polymer ?
#
loop_
_entity_poly.entity_id
_entity_poly.type
_entity_poly.pdbx_seq_one_letter_code
_entity_poly.pdbx_strand_id
1 'polypeptide(L)' 'MTYPIKWVINEKGSPNKDVIQEIGIPFFTSTYVVVQLIALLAVTSSISHVLLENYKIIFGSLFRK' A
#
# COMPACT_ATOMS: atom_id res chain seq x y z
N MET A 1 -11.43 16.58 -29.95
CA MET A 1 -10.45 15.47 -29.90
C MET A 1 -11.11 14.33 -29.15
N THR A 2 -11.43 13.24 -29.84
CA THR A 2 -12.05 12.05 -29.25
C THR A 2 -10.96 11.20 -28.62
N TYR A 3 -11.04 10.94 -27.31
CA TYR A 3 -10.11 10.01 -26.66
C TYR A 3 -10.33 8.62 -27.24
N PRO A 4 -9.33 7.95 -27.83
CA PRO A 4 -9.53 6.62 -28.40
C PRO A 4 -9.89 5.65 -27.26
N ILE A 5 -11.09 5.09 -27.31
CA ILE A 5 -11.52 4.03 -26.40
C ILE A 5 -10.66 2.80 -26.71
N LYS A 6 -9.69 2.52 -25.84
CA LYS A 6 -8.84 1.33 -25.93
C LYS A 6 -9.61 0.13 -25.33
N TRP A 7 -9.87 -0.89 -26.13
CA TRP A 7 -10.57 -2.09 -25.69
C TRP A 7 -9.61 -3.14 -25.13
N VAL A 8 -10.02 -3.77 -24.03
CA VAL A 8 -9.29 -4.88 -23.37
C VAL A 8 -9.26 -6.13 -24.25
N ILE A 9 -10.29 -6.29 -25.11
CA ILE A 9 -10.38 -7.33 -26.14
C ILE A 9 -10.22 -6.66 -27.50
N ASN A 10 -9.32 -7.17 -28.34
CA ASN A 10 -9.17 -6.68 -29.70
C ASN A 10 -10.30 -7.17 -30.61
N GLU A 11 -10.42 -6.61 -31.81
CA GLU A 11 -11.46 -6.98 -32.78
C GLU A 11 -11.43 -8.47 -33.19
N LYS A 12 -10.30 -9.15 -32.96
CA LYS A 12 -10.12 -10.59 -33.19
C LYS A 12 -10.53 -11.45 -31.99
N GLY A 13 -11.14 -10.86 -30.96
CA GLY A 13 -11.56 -11.55 -29.74
C GLY A 13 -10.41 -11.98 -28.81
N SER A 14 -9.17 -11.55 -29.10
CA SER A 14 -8.00 -11.87 -28.29
C SER A 14 -7.67 -10.74 -27.29
N PRO A 15 -7.03 -11.06 -26.15
CA PRO A 15 -6.63 -10.05 -25.18
C PRO A 15 -5.67 -9.01 -25.77
N ASN A 16 -5.94 -7.74 -25.52
CA ASN A 16 -5.08 -6.62 -25.89
C ASN A 16 -3.99 -6.41 -24.83
N LYS A 17 -2.81 -7.00 -25.06
CA LYS A 17 -1.70 -7.02 -24.10
C LYS A 17 -1.23 -5.64 -23.68
N ASP A 18 -1.21 -4.68 -24.60
CA ASP A 18 -0.73 -3.32 -24.35
C ASP A 18 -1.64 -2.58 -23.35
N VAL A 19 -2.95 -2.70 -23.55
CA VAL A 19 -3.97 -2.11 -22.66
C VAL A 19 -3.98 -2.80 -21.31
N ILE A 20 -3.88 -4.13 -21.30
CA ILE A 20 -3.86 -4.92 -20.06
C ILE A 20 -2.62 -4.58 -19.23
N GLN A 21 -1.46 -4.38 -19.86
CA GLN A 21 -0.23 -3.99 -19.19
C GLN A 21 -0.30 -2.54 -18.67
N GLU A 22 -0.85 -1.61 -19.46
CA GLU A 22 -1.07 -0.21 -19.07
C GLU A 22 -2.02 -0.08 -17.86
N ILE A 23 -3.07 -0.91 -17.78
CA ILE A 23 -4.00 -0.95 -16.64
C ILE A 23 -3.41 -1.73 -15.45
N GLY A 24 -2.64 -2.79 -15.71
CA GLY A 24 -2.08 -3.65 -14.68
C GLY A 24 -1.05 -2.93 -13.80
N ILE A 25 -0.12 -2.17 -14.39
CA ILE A 25 0.98 -1.51 -13.64
C ILE A 25 0.47 -0.53 -12.57
N PRO A 26 -0.49 0.37 -12.85
CA PRO A 26 -1.09 1.24 -11.84
C PRO A 26 -1.85 0.46 -10.75
N PHE A 27 -2.54 -0.63 -11.11
CA PHE A 27 -3.28 -1.46 -10.15
C PHE A 27 -2.35 -2.17 -9.16
N PHE A 28 -1.25 -2.75 -9.65
CA PHE A 28 -0.22 -3.35 -8.81
C PHE A 28 0.44 -2.32 -7.89
N THR A 29 0.78 -1.15 -8.43
CA THR A 29 1.43 -0.07 -7.67
C THR A 29 0.52 0.48 -6.57
N SER A 30 -0.75 0.73 -6.89
CA SER A 30 -1.73 1.22 -5.91
C SER A 30 -1.95 0.21 -4.79
N THR A 31 -2.09 -1.07 -5.13
CA THR A 31 -2.24 -2.14 -4.14
C THR A 31 -1.01 -2.24 -3.24
N TYR A 32 0.19 -2.14 -3.81
CA TYR A 32 1.45 -2.16 -3.08
C TYR A 32 1.56 -1.02 -2.05
N VAL A 33 1.15 0.19 -2.41
CA VAL A 33 1.15 1.34 -1.48
C VAL A 33 0.12 1.16 -0.36
N VAL A 34 -1.09 0.69 -0.69
CA VAL A 34 -2.14 0.45 0.32
C VAL A 34 -1.71 -0.59 1.34
N VAL A 35 -1.14 -1.71 0.88
CA VAL A 35 -0.63 -2.77 1.77
C VAL A 35 0.47 -2.23 2.68
N GLN A 36 1.39 -1.42 2.15
CA GLN A 36 2.42 -0.79 2.97
C GLN A 36 1.86 0.15 4.04
N LEU A 37 0.84 0.96 3.72
CA LEU A 37 0.22 1.85 4.70
C LEU A 37 -0.43 1.05 5.83
N ILE A 38 -1.15 -0.02 5.51
CA ILE A 38 -1.76 -0.90 6.52
C ILE A 38 -0.70 -1.57 7.38
N ALA A 39 0.35 -2.11 6.75
CA ALA A 39 1.45 -2.75 7.47
C ALA A 39 2.18 -1.76 8.40
N LEU A 40 2.46 -0.54 7.92
CA LEU A 40 3.09 0.52 8.71
C LEU A 40 2.22 0.89 9.91
N LEU A 41 0.91 1.13 9.71
CA LEU A 41 -0.02 1.44 10.79
C LEU A 41 -0.10 0.33 11.83
N ALA A 42 -0.14 -0.93 11.39
CA ALA A 42 -0.17 -2.09 12.29
C ALA A 42 1.11 -2.20 13.12
N VAL A 43 2.28 -2.04 12.49
CA VAL A 43 3.59 -2.07 13.18
C VAL A 43 3.72 -0.91 14.14
N THR A 44 3.43 0.32 13.70
CA THR A 44 3.48 1.51 14.56
C THR A 44 2.51 1.40 15.72
N SER A 45 1.30 0.89 15.51
CA SER A 45 0.32 0.65 16.57
C SER A 45 0.83 -0.35 17.60
N SER A 46 1.37 -1.49 17.14
CA SER A 46 1.96 -2.51 18.01
C SER A 46 3.12 -1.97 18.85
N ILE A 47 4.06 -1.26 18.21
CA ILE A 47 5.19 -0.62 18.91
C ILE A 47 4.69 0.40 19.93
N SER A 48 3.74 1.26 19.53
CA SER A 48 3.19 2.29 20.42
C SER A 48 2.49 1.67 21.63
N HIS A 49 1.73 0.59 21.42
CA HIS A 49 1.07 -0.14 22.50
C HIS A 49 2.09 -0.68 23.51
N VAL A 50 3.13 -1.38 23.04
CA VAL A 50 4.17 -1.93 23.92
C VAL A 50 4.92 -0.83 24.67
N LEU A 51 5.25 0.28 23.99
CA LEU A 51 5.93 1.42 24.60
C LEU A 51 5.08 2.10 25.68
N LEU A 52 3.79 2.30 25.41
CA LEU A 52 2.86 2.94 26.35
C LEU A 52 2.56 2.04 27.54
N GLU A 53 2.44 0.74 27.35
CA GLU A 53 2.19 -0.21 28.44
C GLU A 53 3.42 -0.32 29.37
N ASN A 54 4.62 -0.30 28.79
CA ASN A 54 5.87 -0.47 29.50
C ASN A 54 6.63 0.85 29.74
N TYR A 55 5.96 2.00 29.59
CA TYR A 55 6.62 3.30 29.59
C TYR A 55 7.45 3.57 30.85
N LYS A 56 7.01 3.07 32.01
CA LYS A 56 7.75 3.21 33.28
C LYS A 56 9.05 2.41 33.30
N ILE A 57 9.11 1.30 32.57
CA ILE A 57 10.31 0.46 32.50
C ILE A 57 11.24 1.00 31.40
N ILE A 58 10.67 1.37 30.25
CA ILE A 58 11.41 1.80 29.06
C ILE A 58 11.92 3.24 29.19
N PHE A 59 11.09 4.16 29.68
CA PHE A 59 11.42 5.57 29.83
C PHE A 59 11.63 5.99 31.29
N GLY A 60 11.24 5.17 32.28
CA GLY A 60 11.44 5.55 33.69
C GLY A 60 12.91 5.63 34.14
N SER A 61 13.84 5.03 33.39
CA SER A 61 15.29 5.26 33.57
C SER A 61 15.76 6.60 33.01
N LEU A 62 15.09 7.13 31.99
CA LEU A 62 15.35 8.43 31.36
C LEU A 62 14.76 9.61 32.17
N PHE A 63 13.68 9.37 32.91
CA PHE A 63 13.00 10.38 33.74
C PHE A 63 13.33 10.32 35.23
N ARG A 64 14.24 9.42 35.67
CA ARG A 64 14.83 9.47 37.01
C ARG A 64 15.85 10.61 37.06
N LYS A 65 15.37 11.80 37.42
CA LYS A 65 16.19 12.94 37.86
C LYS A 65 16.22 13.00 39.37
#